data_AF-A0A4R1B284-F1
#
_entry.id   AF-A0A4R1B284-F1
#
_cell.length_a   1.000
_cell.length_b   1.000
_cell.length_c   1.000
_cell.angle_alpha   90.00
_cell.angle_beta   90.00
_cell.angle_gamma   90.00
#
_symmetry.space_group_name_H-M   'P 1'
#
loop_
_entity.id
_entity.type
_entity.pdbx_description
1 polymer ?
#
loop_
_entity_poly.entity_id
_entity_poly.type
_entity_poly.pdbx_seq_one_letter_code
_entity_poly.pdbx_strand_id
1 'polypeptide(L)'
;MKDDNEQILAEFHEQARGAFFELFADFDQAAQALHREKEEQQFQKTRHAFGLALKARLEALASGLLQAHQHNRQENDLSQNLQRHIQYYLHQFVVKTRER
;
A
#
# COMPACT_ATOMS: atom_id res chain seq x y z
N MET A 1 -4.15 0.33 26.61
CA MET A 1 -4.96 -0.67 25.86
C MET A 1 -5.63 -0.09 24.62
N LYS A 2 -6.14 1.16 24.59
CA LYS A 2 -6.41 1.85 23.31
C LYS A 2 -5.10 2.27 22.60
N ASP A 3 -4.14 2.70 23.40
CA ASP A 3 -2.78 3.10 23.00
C ASP A 3 -2.06 2.12 22.06
N ASP A 4 -2.09 0.81 22.37
CA ASP A 4 -1.30 -0.19 21.64
C ASP A 4 -1.77 -0.35 20.18
N ASN A 5 -3.08 -0.38 19.94
CA ASN A 5 -3.62 -0.47 18.59
C ASN A 5 -3.41 0.84 17.82
N GLU A 6 -3.56 1.98 18.49
CA GLU A 6 -3.32 3.30 17.88
C GLU A 6 -1.85 3.46 17.48
N GLN A 7 -0.93 2.96 18.32
CA GLN A 7 0.51 2.92 18.03
C GLN A 7 0.83 2.02 16.83
N ILE A 8 0.25 0.81 16.78
CA ILE A 8 0.45 -0.11 15.64
C ILE A 8 -0.09 0.50 14.34
N LEU A 9 -1.25 1.15 14.40
CA LEU A 9 -1.82 1.83 13.22
C LEU A 9 -0.96 3.02 12.80
N ALA A 10 -0.45 3.81 13.74
CA ALA A 10 0.47 4.91 13.44
C ALA A 10 1.76 4.41 12.78
N GLU A 11 2.35 3.34 13.32
CA GLU A 11 3.54 2.70 12.76
C GLU A 11 3.27 2.10 11.37
N PHE A 12 2.13 1.44 11.18
CA PHE A 12 1.70 0.98 9.86
C PHE A 12 1.59 2.15 8.88
N HIS A 13 0.97 3.26 9.27
CA HIS A 13 0.78 4.41 8.39
C HIS A 13 2.08 5.08 7.99
N GLU A 14 3.05 5.18 8.90
CA GLU A 14 4.37 5.72 8.60
C GLU A 14 5.09 4.86 7.56
N GLN A 15 5.14 3.54 7.78
CA GLN A 15 5.79 2.60 6.88
C GLN A 15 5.06 2.47 5.53
N ALA A 16 3.72 2.41 5.56
CA ALA A 16 2.88 2.35 4.37
C ALA A 16 3.02 3.62 3.50
N ARG A 17 3.15 4.79 4.12
CA ARG A 17 3.40 6.06 3.42
C ARG A 17 4.75 6.01 2.69
N GLY A 18 5.80 5.54 3.35
CA GLY A 18 7.12 5.37 2.73
C GLY A 18 7.06 4.42 1.52
N ALA A 19 6.49 3.22 1.72
CA ALA A 19 6.31 2.24 0.64
C ALA A 19 5.48 2.79 -0.53
N PHE A 20 4.43 3.57 -0.24
CA PHE A 20 3.60 4.19 -1.25
C PHE A 20 4.36 5.19 -2.10
N PHE A 21 5.11 6.12 -1.48
CA PHE A 21 5.83 7.15 -2.23
C PHE A 21 6.97 6.58 -3.07
N GLU A 22 7.69 5.59 -2.55
CA GLU A 22 8.74 4.89 -3.29
C GLU A 22 8.17 4.22 -4.55
N LEU A 23 7.16 3.36 -4.38
CA LEU A 23 6.53 2.66 -5.51
C LEU A 23 5.82 3.60 -6.49
N PHE A 24 5.26 4.71 -5.99
CA PHE A 24 4.65 5.71 -6.86
C PHE A 24 5.70 6.45 -7.69
N ALA A 25 6.87 6.77 -7.12
CA ALA A 25 7.97 7.39 -7.86
C ALA A 25 8.52 6.45 -8.94
N ASP A 26 8.72 5.16 -8.62
CA ASP A 26 9.15 4.16 -9.60
C ASP A 26 8.12 3.96 -10.71
N PHE A 27 6.84 3.88 -10.36
CA PHE A 27 5.75 3.85 -11.34
C PHE A 27 5.80 5.08 -12.24
N ASP A 28 6.02 6.26 -11.66
CA ASP A 28 6.02 7.50 -12.40
C ASP A 28 7.14 7.57 -13.43
N GLN A 29 8.34 7.14 -13.05
CA GLN A 29 9.47 7.04 -13.98
C GLN A 29 9.19 6.03 -15.09
N ALA A 30 8.64 4.85 -14.74
CA ALA A 30 8.27 3.84 -15.71
C ALA A 30 7.15 4.32 -16.66
N ALA A 31 6.20 5.10 -16.15
CA ALA A 31 5.09 5.64 -16.92
C ALA A 31 5.52 6.79 -17.85
N GLN A 32 6.45 7.64 -17.43
CA GLN A 32 7.02 8.71 -18.27
C GLN A 32 7.77 8.17 -19.49
N ALA A 33 8.33 6.96 -19.39
CA ALA A 33 8.99 6.28 -20.51
C ALA A 33 8.00 5.73 -21.55
N LEU A 34 6.69 5.70 -21.26
CA LEU A 34 5.66 5.17 -22.14
C LEU A 34 4.92 6.30 -22.87
N HIS A 35 4.73 6.15 -24.18
CA HIS A 35 3.82 6.98 -24.94
C HIS A 35 2.38 6.52 -24.71
N ARG A 36 1.71 7.14 -23.73
CA ARG A 36 0.40 6.71 -23.23
C ARG A 36 -0.67 6.41 -24.29
N GLU A 37 -0.75 7.22 -25.35
CA GLU A 37 -1.73 7.04 -26.43
C GLU A 37 -1.44 5.83 -27.33
N LYS A 38 -0.17 5.44 -27.45
CA LYS A 38 0.27 4.31 -28.29
C LYS A 38 0.46 3.02 -27.49
N GLU A 39 0.68 3.17 -26.18
CA GLU A 39 1.10 2.10 -25.29
C GLU A 39 0.15 1.94 -24.09
N GLU A 40 -1.14 2.24 -24.28
CA GLU A 40 -2.15 2.15 -23.21
C GLU A 40 -2.15 0.76 -22.54
N GLN A 41 -2.08 -0.32 -23.31
CA GLN A 41 -2.02 -1.67 -22.74
C GLN A 41 -0.78 -1.86 -21.85
N GLN A 42 0.37 -1.31 -22.26
CA GLN A 42 1.59 -1.39 -21.48
C GLN A 42 1.47 -0.53 -20.21
N PHE A 43 0.89 0.67 -20.30
CA PHE A 43 0.60 1.51 -19.14
C PHE A 43 -0.31 0.80 -18.13
N GLN A 44 -1.37 0.13 -18.60
CA GLN A 44 -2.28 -0.64 -17.74
C GLN A 44 -1.56 -1.81 -17.06
N LYS A 45 -0.70 -2.55 -17.79
CA LYS A 45 0.11 -3.63 -17.24
C LYS A 45 1.10 -3.13 -16.19
N THR A 46 1.82 -2.05 -16.49
CA THR A 46 2.75 -1.40 -15.56
C THR A 46 2.01 -0.98 -14.30
N ARG A 47 0.89 -0.26 -14.42
CA ARG A 47 0.05 0.14 -13.28
C ARG A 47 -0.41 -1.06 -12.45
N HIS A 48 -0.84 -2.14 -13.09
CA HIS A 48 -1.25 -3.36 -12.39
C HIS A 48 -0.08 -4.01 -11.63
N ALA A 49 1.10 -4.10 -12.24
CA ALA A 49 2.29 -4.66 -11.61
C ALA A 49 2.71 -3.87 -10.37
N PHE A 50 2.76 -2.54 -10.47
CA PHE A 50 3.06 -1.67 -9.32
C PHE A 50 1.98 -1.73 -8.24
N GLY A 51 0.70 -1.86 -8.62
CA GLY A 51 -0.40 -2.08 -7.68
C GLY A 51 -0.27 -3.38 -6.89
N LEU A 52 0.13 -4.48 -7.55
CA LEU A 52 0.41 -5.76 -6.89
C LEU A 52 1.63 -5.67 -5.97
N ALA A 53 2.70 -5.00 -6.40
CA ALA A 53 3.88 -4.79 -5.58
C ALA A 53 3.55 -3.98 -4.31
N LEU A 54 2.76 -2.91 -4.45
CA LEU A 54 2.28 -2.13 -3.31
C LEU A 54 1.45 -2.99 -2.36
N LYS A 55 0.52 -3.78 -2.89
CA LYS A 55 -0.30 -4.69 -2.08
C LYS A 55 0.57 -5.64 -1.27
N ALA A 56 1.49 -6.35 -1.92
CA ALA A 56 2.36 -7.32 -1.27
C ALA A 56 3.21 -6.69 -0.16
N ARG A 57 3.74 -5.47 -0.40
CA ARG A 57 4.54 -4.75 0.60
C ARG A 57 3.70 -4.33 1.80
N LEU A 58 2.49 -3.81 1.58
CA LEU A 58 1.59 -3.43 2.67
C LEU A 58 1.08 -4.65 3.47
N GLU A 59 0.83 -5.78 2.80
CA GLU A 59 0.47 -7.04 3.47
C GLU A 59 1.63 -7.58 4.32
N ALA A 60 2.87 -7.51 3.82
CA ALA A 60 4.06 -7.89 4.57
C ALA A 60 4.26 -7.00 5.81
N LEU A 61 4.07 -5.69 5.66
CA LEU A 61 4.11 -4.74 6.78
C LEU A 61 3.05 -5.08 7.84
N ALA A 62 1.78 -5.23 7.43
CA ALA A 62 0.70 -5.57 8.34
C ALA A 62 0.96 -6.91 9.06
N SER A 63 1.46 -7.91 8.35
CA SER A 63 1.79 -9.22 8.93
C SER A 63 2.94 -9.12 9.94
N GLY A 64 4.00 -8.35 9.64
CA GLY A 64 5.12 -8.14 10.56
C GLY A 64 4.67 -7.44 11.85
N LEU A 65 3.80 -6.44 11.75
CA LEU A 65 3.23 -5.74 12.90
C LEU A 65 2.34 -6.66 13.73
N LEU A 66 1.45 -7.43 13.11
CA LEU A 66 0.64 -8.40 13.84
C LEU A 66 1.51 -9.45 14.56
N GLN A 67 2.57 -9.93 13.92
CA GLN A 67 3.52 -10.87 14.52
C GLN A 67 4.26 -10.28 15.73
N ALA A 68 4.73 -9.04 15.63
CA ALA A 68 5.40 -8.34 16.72
C ALA A 68 4.48 -8.12 17.95
N HIS A 69 3.17 -8.12 17.74
CA HIS A 69 2.16 -7.81 18.76
C HIS A 69 1.20 -8.98 19.08
N GLN A 70 1.57 -10.23 18.78
CA GLN A 70 0.75 -11.46 18.97
C GLN A 70 0.20 -11.70 20.40
N HIS A 71 0.69 -10.98 21.41
CA HIS A 71 0.16 -11.05 22.78
C HIS A 71 -1.09 -10.18 23.02
N ASN A 72 -1.52 -9.36 22.05
CA ASN A 72 -2.71 -8.52 22.19
C ASN A 72 -4.00 -9.33 21.90
N ARG A 73 -4.89 -9.42 22.89
CA ARG A 73 -6.22 -10.08 22.80
C ARG A 73 -7.17 -9.50 21.73
N GLN A 74 -6.79 -8.45 21.01
CA GLN A 74 -7.62 -7.73 20.03
C GLN A 74 -7.13 -7.91 18.57
N GLU A 75 -6.38 -8.98 18.29
CA GLU A 75 -5.79 -9.26 16.97
C GLU A 75 -6.80 -9.18 15.81
N ASN A 76 -8.05 -9.62 16.02
CA ASN A 76 -9.09 -9.60 14.99
C ASN A 76 -9.50 -8.18 14.56
N ASP A 77 -9.74 -7.27 15.50
CA ASP A 77 -10.11 -5.88 15.18
C ASP A 77 -8.96 -5.14 14.53
N LEU A 78 -7.73 -5.35 15.01
CA LEU A 78 -6.53 -4.74 14.45
C LEU A 78 -6.27 -5.22 13.02
N SER A 79 -6.38 -6.53 12.76
CA SER A 79 -6.23 -7.12 11.44
C SER A 79 -7.23 -6.53 10.43
N GLN A 80 -8.50 -6.39 10.82
CA GLN A 80 -9.51 -5.74 9.97
C GLN A 80 -9.20 -4.26 9.69
N ASN A 81 -8.69 -3.52 10.69
CA ASN A 81 -8.27 -2.13 10.51
C ASN A 81 -7.10 -2.03 9.52
N LEU A 82 -6.05 -2.83 9.70
CA LEU A 82 -4.91 -2.88 8.79
C LEU A 82 -5.37 -3.20 7.37
N GLN A 83 -6.25 -4.18 7.19
CA GLN A 83 -6.79 -4.51 5.87
C GLN A 83 -7.57 -3.35 5.23
N ARG A 84 -8.37 -2.61 6.01
CA ARG A 84 -9.03 -1.39 5.51
C ARG A 84 -8.03 -0.34 5.04
N HIS A 85 -6.94 -0.14 5.78
CA HIS A 85 -5.89 0.79 5.39
C HIS A 85 -5.12 0.32 4.15
N ILE A 86 -4.84 -0.98 4.01
CA ILE A 86 -4.26 -1.55 2.78
C ILE A 86 -5.14 -1.19 1.57
N GLN A 87 -6.45 -1.41 1.68
CA GLN A 87 -7.40 -1.05 0.60
C GLN A 87 -7.39 0.45 0.31
N TYR A 88 -7.29 1.29 1.34
CA TYR A 88 -7.18 2.74 1.17
C TYR A 88 -5.93 3.13 0.35
N TYR A 89 -4.75 2.62 0.68
CA TYR A 89 -3.52 2.93 -0.08
C TYR A 89 -3.57 2.42 -1.51
N LEU A 90 -4.13 1.22 -1.74
CA LEU A 90 -4.33 0.68 -3.10
C LEU A 90 -5.29 1.56 -3.92
N HIS A 91 -6.39 2.00 -3.31
CA HIS A 91 -7.31 2.93 -3.96
C HIS A 91 -6.62 4.26 -4.30
N GLN A 92 -5.87 4.85 -3.36
CA GLN A 92 -5.12 6.08 -3.61
C GLN A 92 -4.10 5.91 -4.75
N PHE A 93 -3.46 4.74 -4.85
CA PHE A 93 -2.55 4.44 -5.95
C PHE A 93 -3.29 4.45 -7.29
N VAL A 94 -4.43 3.76 -7.39
CA VAL A 94 -5.23 3.72 -8.63
C VAL A 94 -5.74 5.10 -9.03
N VAL A 95 -6.20 5.91 -8.08
CA VAL A 95 -6.66 7.28 -8.34
C VAL A 95 -5.51 8.14 -8.87
N LYS A 96 -4.39 8.22 -8.15
CA LYS A 96 -3.26 9.07 -8.54
C LYS A 96 -2.61 8.66 -9.86
N THR A 97 -2.59 7.37 -10.16
CA THR A 97 -2.04 6.86 -11.43
C THR A 97 -3.01 7.00 -12.61
N ARG A 98 -4.30 7.30 -12.36
CA ARG A 98 -5.27 7.62 -13.41
C ARG A 98 -5.19 9.09 -13.85
N GLU A 99 -4.88 9.99 -12.91
CA GLU A 99 -4.82 11.44 -13.13
C GLU A 99 -3.52 11.92 -13.81
N ARG A 100 -2.45 11.13 -13.71
CA ARG A 100 -1.26 11.21 -14.59
C ARG A 100 -1.64 10.74 -15.97
#